data_AF-A0A150MWS7-F1
#
_entry.id   AF-A0A150MWS7-F1
#
_cell.length_a   1.000
_cell.length_b   1.000
_cell.length_c   1.000
_cell.angle_alpha   90.00
_cell.angle_beta   90.00
_cell.angle_gamma   90.00
#
_symmetry.space_group_name_H-M   'P 1'
#
loop_
_entity.id
_entity.type
_entity.pdbx_description
1 polymer ?
#
loop_
_entity_poly.entity_id
_entity_poly.type
_entity_poly.pdbx_seq_one_letter_code
_entity_poly.pdbx_strand_id
1 'polypeptide(L)' 'MNLKPENVFTWQRTFTEEEILQFAQLSGDKGRHQMERDEKVRLMVHGLFTFSF' A
#
# COMPACT_ATOMS: atom_id res chain seq x y z
N MET A 1 -15.41 0.04 -22.83
CA MET A 1 -14.06 0.64 -22.85
C MET A 1 -13.30 0.03 -24.03
N ASN A 2 -12.88 0.81 -25.03
CA ASN A 2 -12.08 0.30 -26.15
C ASN A 2 -10.61 0.60 -25.86
N LEU A 3 -9.88 -0.40 -25.37
CA LEU A 3 -8.46 -0.29 -25.08
C LEU A 3 -7.68 -0.47 -26.38
N LYS A 4 -6.78 0.47 -26.69
CA LYS A 4 -5.90 0.40 -27.87
C LYS A 4 -4.45 0.28 -27.42
N PRO A 5 -3.58 -0.33 -28.25
CA PRO A 5 -2.14 -0.21 -28.08
C PRO A 5 -1.79 1.27 -27.93
N GLU A 6 -0.84 1.60 -27.04
CA GLU A 6 -0.35 2.96 -26.74
C GLU A 6 -1.21 3.79 -25.78
N ASN A 7 -2.33 3.26 -25.28
CA ASN A 7 -3.01 3.89 -24.16
C ASN A 7 -2.19 3.75 -22.87
N VAL A 8 -1.75 4.89 -22.34
CA VAL A 8 -1.08 5.00 -21.03
C VAL A 8 -2.08 5.56 -20.03
N PHE A 9 -2.18 4.90 -18.88
CA PHE A 9 -3.01 5.36 -17.77
C PHE A 9 -2.13 5.60 -16.55
N THR A 10 -2.42 6.67 -15.82
CA THR A 10 -1.79 6.97 -14.54
C THR A 10 -2.85 6.92 -13.47
N TRP A 11 -2.51 6.30 -12.35
CA TRP A 11 -3.37 6.25 -11.18
C TRP A 11 -2.55 6.60 -9.93
N GLN A 12 -3.20 7.27 -9.00
CA GLN A 12 -2.60 7.68 -7.73
C GLN A 12 -3.61 7.42 -6.61
N ARG A 13 -3.10 7.00 -5.46
CA ARG A 13 -3.86 6.81 -4.24
C ARG A 13 -3.00 7.15 -3.03
N THR A 14 -3.64 7.73 -2.03
CA THR A 14 -3.05 7.94 -0.71
C THR A 14 -3.48 6.79 0.20
N PHE A 15 -2.52 6.19 0.89
CA PHE A 15 -2.77 5.16 1.91
C PHE A 15 -2.89 5.79 3.29
N THR A 16 -3.77 5.23 4.12
CA THR A 16 -3.91 5.63 5.53
C THR A 16 -3.28 4.61 6.47
N GLU A 17 -2.96 5.01 7.71
CA GLU A 17 -2.42 4.09 8.72
C GLU A 17 -3.37 2.91 9.00
N GLU A 18 -4.67 3.18 9.07
CA GLU A 18 -5.72 2.17 9.27
C GLU A 18 -5.64 1.06 8.21
N GLU A 19 -5.47 1.44 6.94
CA GLU A 19 -5.38 0.49 5.82
C GLU A 19 -4.10 -0.34 5.86
N ILE A 20 -2.98 0.25 6.28
CA ILE A 20 -1.71 -0.46 6.46
C ILE A 20 -1.86 -1.52 7.55
N LEU A 21 -2.50 -1.16 8.68
CA LEU A 21 -2.73 -2.09 9.79
C LEU A 21 -3.72 -3.19 9.42
N GLN A 22 -4.81 -2.86 8.71
CA GLN A 22 -5.77 -3.85 8.23
C GLN A 22 -5.12 -4.81 7.22
N PHE A 23 -4.27 -4.30 6.32
CA PHE A 23 -3.54 -5.15 5.39
C PHE A 23 -2.54 -6.06 6.10
N ALA A 24 -1.84 -5.58 7.14
CA ALA A 24 -0.97 -6.42 7.97
C ALA A 24 -1.75 -7.55 8.65
N GLN A 25 -2.97 -7.27 9.12
CA GLN A 25 -3.82 -8.27 9.76
C GLN A 25 -4.37 -9.29 8.76
N LEU A 26 -4.73 -8.85 7.55
CA LEU A 26 -5.27 -9.71 6.49
C LEU A 26 -4.19 -10.59 5.85
N SER A 27 -3.04 -10.01 5.52
CA SER A 27 -1.93 -10.70 4.83
C SER A 27 -1.10 -11.57 5.77
N GLY A 28 -1.16 -11.30 7.08
CA GLY A 28 -0.24 -11.90 8.06
C GLY A 28 1.18 -11.34 7.99
N ASP A 29 1.48 -10.44 7.06
CA ASP A 29 2.77 -9.74 6.98
C ASP A 29 2.80 -8.63 8.04
N LYS A 30 3.43 -8.95 9.17
CA LYS A 30 3.56 -8.10 10.36
C LYS A 30 5.02 -7.72 10.58
N GLY A 31 5.69 -7.27 9.52
CA GLY A 31 7.03 -6.72 9.61
C GLY A 31 7.07 -5.55 10.60
N ARG A 32 8.15 -5.44 11.37
CA ARG A 32 8.28 -4.41 12.43
C ARG A 32 8.00 -2.99 11.92
N HIS A 33 8.44 -2.65 10.72
CA HIS A 33 8.25 -1.33 10.10
C HIS A 33 6.79 -1.02 9.67
N GLN A 34 5.92 -2.03 9.68
CA GLN A 34 4.49 -1.90 9.33
C GLN A 34 3.62 -1.81 10.60
N MET A 35 4.18 -2.12 11.76
CA MET A 35 3.49 -2.19 13.06
C MET A 35 4.03 -1.17 14.07
N GLU A 36 5.31 -0.81 13.98
CA GLU A 36 5.98 0.21 14.78
C GLU A 36 6.11 1.49 13.95
N ARG A 37 5.69 2.62 14.52
CA ARG A 37 5.87 3.93 13.90
C ARG A 37 7.35 4.30 13.88
N ASP A 38 7.82 4.85 12.76
CA ASP A 38 9.19 5.36 12.63
C ASP A 38 9.43 6.58 13.54
N GLU A 39 10.68 7.07 13.59
CA GLU A 39 11.07 8.26 14.39
C GLU A 39 10.29 9.53 14.03
N LYS A 40 9.56 9.52 12.91
CA LYS A 40 8.69 10.61 12.43
C LYS A 40 7.20 10.30 12.64
N VAL A 41 6.87 9.25 13.42
CA VAL A 41 5.52 8.82 13.76
C VAL A 41 4.73 8.32 12.54
N ARG A 42 5.38 7.60 11.60
CA ARG A 42 4.74 7.09 10.38
C ARG A 42 4.87 5.57 10.25
N LEU A 43 3.89 4.94 9.59
CA LEU A 43 3.93 3.53 9.20
C LEU A 43 4.38 3.38 7.75
N MET A 44 5.17 2.34 7.46
CA MET A 44 5.57 2.00 6.10
C MET A 44 4.53 1.09 5.44
N VAL A 45 4.10 1.44 4.22
CA VAL A 45 3.18 0.63 3.41
C VAL A 45 3.86 -0.68 2.98
N HIS A 46 3.14 -1.80 3.01
CA HIS A 46 3.64 -3.09 2.53
C HIS A 46 3.93 -3.05 1.02
N GLY A 47 5.06 -3.64 0.60
CA GLY A 47 5.39 -3.77 -0.82
C GLY A 47 4.32 -4.53 -1.63
N LEU A 48 3.70 -5.55 -1.00
CA LEU A 48 2.58 -6.28 -1.60
C LEU A 48 1.31 -5.42 -1.74
N PHE A 49 1.06 -4.52 -0.79
CA PHE A 49 -0.07 -3.60 -0.83
C PHE A 49 0.12 -2.58 -1.95
N THR A 50 1.36 -2.16 -2.24
CA THR A 50 1.65 -1.30 -3.40
C THR A 50 1.57 -1.99 -4.76
N PHE A 51 1.71 -3.32 -4.83
CA PHE A 51 1.60 -4.08 -6.09
C PHE A 51 0.17 -4.49 -6.43
N SER A 52 -0.72 -4.51 -5.44
CA SER A 52 -2.11 -4.97 -5.59
C SER A 52 -3.06 -3.92 -6.19
N PHE A 53 -2.56 -2.73 -6.56
CA PHE A 53 -3.34 -1.64 -7.16
C PHE A 53 -2.69 -1.11 -8.44
#